data_AF-A0A5P6NBF1-F1
#
_entry.id   AF-A0A5P6NBF1-F1
#
_cell.length_a   1.000
_cell.length_b   1.000
_cell.length_c   1.000
_cell.angle_alpha   90.00
_cell.angle_beta   90.00
_cell.angle_gamma   90.00
#
_symmetry.space_group_name_H-M   'P 1'
#
loop_
_entity.id
_entity.type
_entity.pdbx_description
1 polymer ?
#
loop_
_entity_poly.entity_id
_entity_poly.type
_entity_poly.pdbx_seq_one_letter_code
_entity_poly.pdbx_strand_id
1 'polypeptide(L)'
;MSGTSRPWLLTSPGRWVALYFLSVVIIAALKLTGAIESPVGFILLAAATCLLLPLARRRSDGCISRAMADYNRRIVFSSLGYVLGLGIAVTLWNSYQLSDALVFAISLLPTVPTFGIIWAMARYLAEEQDEYLRHRMIMAALVALGVVLAIGIFYGFLEMFELVPHIWAWWVLPVWAIGLGLAQLWQKVRGS
;
A
#
# COMPACT_ATOMS: atom_id res chain seq x y z
N MET A 1 -22.19 -5.87 -34.53
CA MET A 1 -22.86 -4.97 -33.55
C MET A 1 -22.98 -5.70 -32.22
N SER A 2 -22.13 -5.35 -31.25
CA SER A 2 -22.39 -5.43 -29.81
C SER A 2 -21.21 -4.78 -29.08
N GLY A 3 -21.11 -3.46 -29.24
CA GLY A 3 -20.27 -2.65 -28.37
C GLY A 3 -20.87 -2.72 -26.97
N THR A 4 -20.40 -3.68 -26.16
CA THR A 4 -20.59 -3.64 -24.72
C THR A 4 -19.76 -2.46 -24.23
N SER A 5 -20.38 -1.27 -24.28
CA SER A 5 -19.94 -0.10 -23.54
C SER A 5 -19.77 -0.53 -22.09
N ARG A 6 -18.51 -0.77 -21.69
CA ARG A 6 -18.18 -1.06 -20.29
C ARG A 6 -18.84 0.04 -19.46
N PRO A 7 -19.57 -0.30 -18.38
CA PRO A 7 -20.25 0.70 -17.56
C PRO A 7 -19.26 1.80 -17.19
N TRP A 8 -19.70 3.05 -17.31
CA TRP A 8 -18.90 4.27 -17.13
C TRP A 8 -18.14 4.34 -15.77
N LEU A 9 -18.53 3.51 -14.80
CA LEU A 9 -17.84 3.30 -13.53
C LEU A 9 -16.47 2.62 -13.67
N LEU A 10 -16.22 1.89 -14.77
CA LEU A 10 -14.97 1.14 -15.02
C LEU A 10 -13.93 1.92 -15.85
N THR A 11 -14.20 3.16 -16.25
CA THR A 11 -13.38 3.88 -17.25
C THR A 11 -12.21 4.67 -16.67
N SER A 12 -12.22 5.03 -15.37
CA SER A 12 -11.13 5.78 -14.74
C SER A 12 -10.59 5.06 -13.49
N PRO A 13 -9.39 4.45 -13.57
CA PRO A 13 -8.76 3.77 -12.42
C PRO A 13 -8.61 4.67 -11.19
N GLY A 14 -8.42 5.98 -11.40
CA GLY A 14 -8.29 6.96 -10.32
C GLY A 14 -9.52 7.07 -9.42
N ARG A 15 -10.74 6.81 -9.92
CA ARG A 15 -11.95 6.83 -9.08
C ARG A 15 -11.95 5.70 -8.05
N TRP A 16 -11.54 4.49 -8.46
CA TRP A 16 -11.47 3.34 -7.56
C TRP A 16 -10.42 3.54 -6.47
N VAL A 17 -9.27 4.10 -6.83
CA VAL A 17 -8.23 4.48 -5.87
C VAL A 17 -8.72 5.57 -4.91
N ALA A 18 -9.41 6.60 -5.42
CA ALA A 18 -9.98 7.66 -4.58
C ALA A 18 -11.04 7.11 -3.61
N LEU A 19 -11.93 6.23 -4.08
CA LEU A 19 -12.91 5.55 -3.24
C LEU A 19 -12.24 4.68 -2.17
N TYR A 20 -11.17 3.95 -2.52
CA TYR A 20 -10.39 3.20 -1.55
C TYR A 20 -9.85 4.09 -0.42
N PHE A 21 -9.17 5.20 -0.76
CA PHE A 21 -8.64 6.11 0.26
C PHE A 21 -9.75 6.74 1.10
N LEU A 22 -10.86 7.14 0.47
CA LEU A 22 -12.03 7.64 1.20
C LEU A 22 -12.57 6.59 2.18
N SER A 23 -12.71 5.33 1.75
CA SER A 23 -13.13 4.23 2.62
C SER A 23 -12.15 4.02 3.78
N VAL A 24 -10.84 4.06 3.54
CA VAL A 24 -9.82 3.93 4.60
C VAL A 24 -9.96 5.04 5.64
N VAL A 25 -10.15 6.29 5.21
CA VAL A 25 -10.35 7.44 6.12
C VAL A 25 -11.62 7.28 6.95
N ILE A 26 -12.73 6.88 6.34
CA ILE A 26 -13.99 6.65 7.04
C ILE A 26 -13.85 5.52 8.07
N ILE A 27 -13.25 4.38 7.68
CA ILE A 27 -13.03 3.24 8.57
C ILE A 27 -12.12 3.64 9.75
N ALA A 28 -11.04 4.37 9.47
CA ALA A 28 -10.14 4.87 10.51
C ALA A 28 -10.88 5.82 11.48
N ALA A 29 -11.69 6.75 10.97
CA ALA A 29 -12.47 7.66 11.80
C ALA A 29 -13.46 6.89 12.70
N LEU A 30 -14.23 5.95 12.15
CA LEU A 30 -15.15 5.11 12.92
C LEU A 30 -14.43 4.28 13.99
N LYS A 31 -13.21 3.83 13.69
CA LYS A 31 -12.40 3.06 14.64
C LYS A 31 -11.87 3.94 15.78
N LEU A 32 -11.42 5.15 15.46
CA LEU A 32 -10.92 6.13 16.44
C LEU A 32 -12.03 6.64 17.36
N THR A 33 -13.27 6.73 16.89
CA THR A 33 -14.42 7.12 17.72
C THR A 33 -15.00 5.96 18.54
N GLY A 34 -14.43 4.75 18.43
CA GLY A 34 -14.95 3.56 19.12
C GLY A 34 -16.30 3.07 18.58
N ALA A 35 -16.74 3.55 17.42
CA ALA A 35 -18.03 3.17 16.83
C ALA A 35 -18.02 1.73 16.28
N ILE A 36 -16.85 1.19 15.98
CA ILE A 36 -16.67 -0.18 15.48
C ILE A 36 -15.59 -0.96 16.24
N GLU A 37 -15.88 -2.24 16.48
CA GLU A 37 -14.93 -3.18 17.08
C GLU A 37 -13.74 -3.47 16.14
N SER A 38 -12.64 -4.00 16.70
CA SER A 38 -11.42 -4.25 15.93
C SER A 38 -11.61 -5.25 14.79
N PRO A 39 -12.26 -6.42 15.00
CA PRO A 39 -12.49 -7.37 13.91
C PRO A 39 -13.31 -6.78 12.77
N VAL A 40 -14.37 -6.02 13.09
CA VAL A 40 -15.23 -5.34 12.11
C VAL A 40 -14.42 -4.33 11.29
N GLY A 41 -13.57 -3.54 11.95
CA GLY A 41 -12.67 -2.59 11.26
C GLY A 41 -11.77 -3.26 10.23
N PHE A 42 -11.17 -4.40 10.57
CA PHE A 42 -10.33 -5.16 9.63
C PHE A 42 -11.12 -5.78 8.48
N ILE A 43 -12.33 -6.28 8.73
CA ILE A 43 -13.21 -6.80 7.68
C ILE A 43 -13.58 -5.70 6.69
N LEU A 44 -13.96 -4.51 7.19
CA LEU A 44 -14.25 -3.35 6.35
C LEU A 44 -13.02 -2.90 5.57
N LEU A 45 -11.83 -2.93 6.17
CA LEU A 45 -10.59 -2.57 5.50
C LEU A 45 -10.24 -3.58 4.39
N ALA A 46 -10.45 -4.87 4.63
CA ALA A 46 -10.26 -5.92 3.63
C ALA A 46 -11.23 -5.72 2.46
N ALA A 47 -12.51 -5.46 2.74
CA ALA A 47 -13.53 -5.15 1.75
C ALA A 47 -13.19 -3.88 0.94
N ALA A 48 -12.73 -2.82 1.61
CA ALA A 48 -12.26 -1.60 0.95
C ALA A 48 -11.07 -1.88 0.03
N THR A 49 -10.12 -2.73 0.46
CA THR A 49 -8.94 -3.08 -0.36
C THR A 49 -9.33 -3.81 -1.64
N CYS A 50 -10.46 -4.54 -1.67
CA CYS A 50 -11.00 -5.13 -2.89
C CYS A 50 -11.41 -4.08 -3.95
N LEU A 51 -11.60 -2.80 -3.58
CA LEU A 51 -11.80 -1.71 -4.54
C LEU A 51 -10.59 -1.50 -5.46
N LEU A 52 -9.40 -2.00 -5.09
CA LEU A 52 -8.21 -1.95 -5.92
C LEU A 52 -8.13 -3.10 -6.95
N LEU A 53 -9.03 -4.09 -6.91
CA LEU A 53 -9.03 -5.22 -7.86
C LEU A 53 -9.11 -4.81 -9.34
N PRO A 54 -9.85 -3.76 -9.75
CA PRO A 54 -9.81 -3.29 -11.14
C PRO A 54 -8.41 -2.88 -11.60
N LEU A 55 -7.56 -2.38 -10.70
CA LEU A 55 -6.17 -2.04 -11.00
C LEU A 55 -5.33 -3.30 -11.28
N ALA A 56 -5.54 -4.36 -10.49
CA ALA A 56 -4.87 -5.66 -10.69
C ALA A 56 -5.32 -6.40 -11.96
N ARG A 57 -6.55 -6.14 -12.42
CA ARG A 57 -7.12 -6.73 -13.64
C ARG A 57 -6.76 -5.96 -14.90
N ARG A 58 -6.13 -4.78 -14.77
CA ARG A 58 -5.75 -3.96 -15.92
C ARG A 58 -4.60 -4.64 -16.67
N ARG A 59 -4.77 -4.79 -17.98
CA ARG A 59 -3.74 -5.33 -18.87
C ARG A 59 -2.94 -4.18 -19.48
N SER A 60 -1.76 -4.48 -20.00
CA SER A 60 -1.02 -3.53 -20.82
C SER A 60 -1.85 -3.10 -22.02
N ASP A 61 -1.82 -1.81 -22.31
CA ASP A 61 -2.48 -1.15 -23.43
C ASP A 61 -1.49 -0.12 -24.01
N GLY A 62 -1.91 0.72 -24.96
CA GLY A 62 -1.03 1.75 -25.53
C GLY A 62 -0.56 2.82 -24.53
N CYS A 63 -1.14 2.87 -23.33
CA CYS A 63 -0.84 3.85 -22.29
C CYS A 63 -0.11 3.25 -21.07
N ILE A 64 -0.16 1.92 -20.88
CA ILE A 64 0.43 1.21 -19.74
C ILE A 64 1.36 0.09 -20.22
N SER A 65 2.61 0.15 -19.76
CA SER A 65 3.59 -0.90 -19.99
C SER A 65 3.16 -2.23 -19.33
N ARG A 66 3.66 -3.34 -19.88
CA ARG A 66 3.44 -4.68 -19.29
C ARG A 66 4.02 -4.77 -17.89
N ALA A 67 5.21 -4.22 -17.66
CA ALA A 67 5.84 -4.18 -16.34
C ALA A 67 4.98 -3.44 -15.32
N MET A 68 4.37 -2.30 -15.69
CA MET A 68 3.47 -1.55 -14.82
C MET A 68 2.18 -2.33 -14.50
N ALA A 69 1.61 -3.04 -15.48
CA ALA A 69 0.43 -3.89 -15.24
C ALA A 69 0.74 -5.04 -14.25
N ASP A 70 1.88 -5.71 -14.42
CA ASP A 70 2.31 -6.79 -13.54
C ASP A 70 2.70 -6.27 -12.14
N TYR A 71 3.33 -5.09 -12.06
CA TYR A 71 3.60 -4.39 -10.80
C TYR A 71 2.32 -4.09 -10.03
N ASN A 72 1.33 -3.46 -10.68
CA ASN A 72 0.04 -3.14 -10.08
C ASN A 72 -0.67 -4.38 -9.54
N ARG A 73 -0.63 -5.47 -10.31
CA ARG A 73 -1.19 -6.76 -9.88
C ARG A 73 -0.51 -7.26 -8.59
N ARG A 74 0.82 -7.26 -8.55
CA ARG A 74 1.59 -7.69 -7.36
C ARG A 74 1.30 -6.81 -6.15
N ILE A 75 1.29 -5.48 -6.32
CA ILE A 75 0.99 -4.53 -5.24
C ILE A 75 -0.40 -4.77 -4.64
N VAL A 76 -1.42 -4.97 -5.47
CA VAL A 76 -2.79 -5.19 -4.99
C VAL A 76 -2.91 -6.51 -4.23
N PHE A 77 -2.33 -7.60 -4.74
CA PHE A 77 -2.35 -8.89 -4.04
C PHE A 77 -1.54 -8.86 -2.73
N SER A 78 -0.39 -8.19 -2.73
CA SER A 78 0.39 -7.97 -1.51
C SER A 78 -0.34 -7.09 -0.49
N SER A 79 -1.05 -6.05 -0.94
CA SER A 79 -1.85 -5.18 -0.06
C SER A 79 -3.03 -5.94 0.55
N LEU A 80 -3.72 -6.77 -0.24
CA LEU A 80 -4.78 -7.66 0.26
C LEU A 80 -4.23 -8.65 1.28
N GLY A 81 -3.10 -9.28 0.97
CA GLY A 81 -2.41 -10.19 1.88
C GLY A 81 -2.03 -9.50 3.20
N TYR A 82 -1.51 -8.27 3.13
CA TYR A 82 -1.16 -7.47 4.31
C TYR A 82 -2.38 -7.20 5.19
N VAL A 83 -3.47 -6.69 4.62
CA VAL A 83 -4.69 -6.34 5.39
C VAL A 83 -5.32 -7.58 6.03
N LEU A 84 -5.44 -8.68 5.28
CA LEU A 84 -5.97 -9.94 5.81
C LEU A 84 -5.04 -10.52 6.87
N GLY A 85 -3.73 -10.57 6.60
CA GLY A 85 -2.72 -11.10 7.51
C GLY A 85 -2.65 -10.31 8.82
N LEU A 86 -2.68 -8.98 8.74
CA LEU A 86 -2.73 -8.10 9.91
C LEU A 86 -4.02 -8.30 10.71
N GLY A 87 -5.17 -8.33 10.03
CA GLY A 87 -6.46 -8.53 10.68
C GLY A 87 -6.55 -9.87 11.41
N ILE A 88 -6.07 -10.95 10.78
CA ILE A 88 -5.99 -12.28 11.40
C ILE A 88 -5.02 -12.26 12.58
N ALA A 89 -3.80 -11.75 12.41
CA ALA A 89 -2.79 -11.71 13.45
C ALA A 89 -3.27 -10.95 14.70
N VAL A 90 -3.81 -9.73 14.51
CA VAL A 90 -4.31 -8.90 15.61
C VAL A 90 -5.53 -9.53 16.29
N THR A 91 -6.43 -10.14 15.52
CA THR A 91 -7.61 -10.81 16.09
C THR A 91 -7.20 -12.02 16.93
N LEU A 92 -6.28 -12.85 16.44
CA LEU A 92 -5.77 -14.01 17.18
C LEU A 92 -5.03 -13.58 18.45
N TRP A 93 -4.15 -12.58 18.34
CA TRP A 93 -3.41 -12.02 19.46
C TRP A 93 -4.33 -11.50 20.57
N ASN A 94 -5.42 -10.81 20.21
CA ASN A 94 -6.35 -10.26 21.19
C ASN A 94 -7.33 -11.29 21.78
N SER A 95 -7.59 -12.39 21.07
CA SER A 95 -8.64 -13.37 21.44
C SER A 95 -8.09 -14.58 22.18
N TYR A 96 -6.80 -14.89 22.03
CA TYR A 96 -6.19 -16.12 22.55
C TYR A 96 -4.85 -15.86 23.23
N GLN A 97 -4.54 -16.65 24.26
CA GLN A 97 -3.18 -16.74 24.80
C GLN A 97 -2.36 -17.66 23.90
N LEU A 98 -1.56 -17.06 23.02
CA LEU A 98 -0.72 -17.78 22.07
C LEU A 98 0.65 -18.05 22.69
N SER A 99 1.24 -19.20 22.36
CA SER A 99 2.65 -19.48 22.68
C SER A 99 3.59 -18.60 21.86
N ASP A 100 4.81 -18.35 22.34
CA ASP A 100 5.80 -17.51 21.66
C ASP A 100 6.06 -17.93 20.21
N ALA A 101 6.07 -19.25 19.95
CA ALA A 101 6.21 -19.80 18.61
C ALA A 101 5.04 -19.42 17.68
N LEU A 102 3.80 -19.43 18.20
CA LEU A 102 2.62 -19.01 17.45
C LEU A 102 2.62 -17.49 17.23
N VAL A 103 3.03 -16.71 18.23
CA VAL A 103 3.17 -15.25 18.13
C VAL A 103 4.15 -14.88 17.03
N PHE A 104 5.30 -15.55 16.98
CA PHE A 104 6.26 -15.42 15.89
C PHE A 104 5.61 -15.76 14.55
N ALA A 105 4.92 -16.88 14.44
CA ALA A 105 4.26 -17.30 13.20
C ALA A 105 3.21 -16.29 12.70
N ILE A 106 2.35 -15.76 13.58
CA ILE A 106 1.32 -14.79 13.18
C ILE A 106 1.93 -13.43 12.82
N SER A 107 3.07 -13.05 13.39
CA SER A 107 3.78 -11.81 13.02
C SER A 107 4.26 -11.83 11.57
N LEU A 108 4.47 -13.02 11.00
CA LEU A 108 4.85 -13.18 9.59
C LEU A 108 3.69 -12.91 8.63
N LEU A 109 2.43 -13.03 9.08
CA LEU A 109 1.24 -12.87 8.24
C LEU A 109 1.16 -11.49 7.55
N PRO A 110 1.36 -10.35 8.23
CA PRO A 110 1.48 -9.05 7.57
C PRO A 110 2.89 -8.77 7.01
N THR A 111 3.93 -9.41 7.55
CA THR A 111 5.33 -9.16 7.15
C THR A 111 5.65 -9.70 5.76
N VAL A 112 5.23 -10.94 5.44
CA VAL A 112 5.50 -11.56 4.14
C VAL A 112 4.87 -10.78 2.97
N PRO A 113 3.58 -10.37 3.03
CA PRO A 113 2.99 -9.52 1.99
C PRO A 113 3.69 -8.17 1.85
N THR A 114 4.17 -7.59 2.95
CA THR A 114 4.97 -6.35 2.95
C THR A 114 6.25 -6.52 2.14
N PHE A 115 6.97 -7.63 2.31
CA PHE A 115 8.12 -7.96 1.45
C PHE A 115 7.71 -8.19 0.00
N GLY A 116 6.49 -8.68 -0.25
CA GLY A 116 5.91 -8.74 -1.59
C GLY A 116 5.79 -7.38 -2.28
N ILE A 117 5.49 -6.30 -1.54
CA ILE A 117 5.45 -4.92 -2.07
C ILE A 117 6.85 -4.47 -2.51
N ILE A 118 7.86 -4.73 -1.69
CA ILE A 118 9.26 -4.39 -2.00
C ILE A 118 9.75 -5.19 -3.20
N TRP A 119 9.48 -6.50 -3.20
CA TRP A 119 9.81 -7.39 -4.32
C TRP A 119 9.12 -6.97 -5.61
N ALA A 120 7.85 -6.54 -5.56
CA ALA A 120 7.13 -6.05 -6.73
C ALA A 120 7.84 -4.85 -7.38
N MET A 121 8.39 -3.93 -6.57
CA MET A 121 9.17 -2.80 -7.04
C MET A 121 10.46 -3.24 -7.74
N ALA A 122 11.22 -4.14 -7.11
CA ALA A 122 12.44 -4.66 -7.70
C ALA A 122 12.18 -5.37 -9.03
N ARG A 123 11.09 -6.14 -9.11
CA ARG A 123 10.65 -6.79 -10.36
C ARG A 123 10.23 -5.78 -11.41
N TYR A 124 9.50 -4.72 -11.05
CA TYR A 124 9.14 -3.66 -11.98
C TYR A 124 10.39 -3.06 -12.64
N LEU A 125 11.40 -2.70 -11.84
CA LEU A 125 12.63 -2.11 -12.36
C LEU A 125 13.43 -3.05 -13.27
N ALA A 126 13.37 -4.36 -13.02
CA ALA A 126 14.02 -5.38 -13.85
C ALA A 126 13.23 -5.71 -15.13
N GLU A 127 11.90 -5.59 -15.10
CA GLU A 127 11.01 -5.94 -16.22
C GLU A 127 10.74 -4.77 -17.16
N GLU A 128 10.83 -3.53 -16.66
CA GLU A 128 10.56 -2.34 -17.48
C GLU A 128 11.63 -2.15 -18.55
N GLN A 129 11.19 -2.14 -19.80
CA GLN A 129 12.05 -2.04 -20.98
C GLN A 129 12.24 -0.59 -21.42
N ASP A 130 11.29 0.28 -21.08
CA ASP A 130 11.39 1.70 -21.34
C ASP A 130 12.33 2.34 -20.30
N GLU A 131 13.52 2.77 -20.76
CA GLU A 131 14.53 3.35 -19.89
C GLU A 131 14.06 4.64 -19.20
N TYR A 132 13.19 5.41 -19.87
CA TYR A 132 12.63 6.63 -19.31
C TYR A 132 11.65 6.31 -18.19
N LEU A 133 10.72 5.36 -18.39
CA LEU A 133 9.79 4.93 -17.32
C LEU A 133 10.53 4.29 -16.14
N ARG A 134 11.56 3.49 -16.42
CA ARG A 134 12.42 2.89 -15.39
C ARG A 134 13.17 3.97 -14.60
N HIS A 135 13.81 4.91 -15.29
CA HIS A 135 14.54 6.00 -14.65
C HIS A 135 13.63 6.87 -13.79
N ARG A 136 12.47 7.24 -14.32
CA ARG A 136 11.47 8.02 -13.59
C ARG A 136 11.04 7.34 -12.29
N MET A 137 10.83 6.03 -12.33
CA MET A 137 10.48 5.25 -11.13
C MET A 137 11.63 5.16 -10.13
N ILE A 138 12.87 4.97 -10.59
CA ILE A 138 14.07 4.99 -9.73
C ILE A 138 14.16 6.33 -9.00
N MET A 139 14.01 7.45 -9.72
CA MET A 139 14.04 8.78 -9.12
C MET A 139 12.93 8.97 -8.08
N ALA A 140 11.72 8.49 -8.37
CA ALA A 140 10.62 8.54 -7.40
C ALA A 140 10.93 7.72 -6.14
N ALA A 141 11.52 6.52 -6.29
CA ALA A 141 11.90 5.66 -5.17
C ALA A 141 13.04 6.25 -4.33
N LEU A 142 13.99 6.95 -4.96
CA LEU A 142 15.05 7.68 -4.26
C LEU A 142 14.51 8.87 -3.46
N VAL A 143 13.57 9.64 -4.03
CA VAL A 143 12.88 10.71 -3.28
C VAL A 143 12.11 10.11 -2.09
N ALA A 144 11.38 9.02 -2.30
CA ALA A 144 10.66 8.32 -1.24
C ALA A 144 11.60 7.83 -0.12
N LEU A 145 12.76 7.28 -0.48
CA LEU A 145 13.80 6.90 0.49
C LEU A 145 14.33 8.12 1.25
N GLY A 146 14.61 9.23 0.56
CA GLY A 146 15.03 10.48 1.20
C GLY A 146 14.00 11.00 2.21
N VAL A 147 12.71 10.91 1.89
CA VAL A 147 11.60 11.25 2.81
C VAL A 147 11.62 10.36 4.06
N VAL A 148 11.76 9.04 3.89
CA VAL A 148 11.86 8.10 5.02
C VAL A 148 13.07 8.42 5.90
N LEU A 149 14.24 8.66 5.30
CA LEU A 149 15.46 8.98 6.05
C LEU A 149 15.30 10.29 6.82
N ALA A 150 14.82 11.35 6.17
CA ALA A 150 14.65 12.66 6.80
C ALA A 150 13.63 12.60 7.96
N ILE A 151 12.45 12.04 7.72
CA ILE A 151 11.40 11.93 8.75
C ILE A 151 11.84 10.97 9.86
N GLY A 152 12.42 9.82 9.52
CA GLY A 152 12.84 8.81 10.47
C GLY A 152 13.96 9.30 11.39
N ILE A 153 14.96 10.00 10.86
CA ILE A 153 16.02 10.61 11.67
C ILE A 153 15.44 11.68 12.58
N PHE A 154 14.64 12.60 12.02
CA PHE A 154 14.05 13.69 12.80
C PHE A 154 13.14 13.16 13.91
N TYR A 155 12.21 12.26 13.60
CA TYR A 155 11.31 11.65 14.58
C TYR A 155 12.07 10.80 15.60
N GLY A 156 13.06 10.02 15.16
CA GLY A 156 13.87 9.19 16.05
C GLY A 156 14.64 10.00 17.09
N PHE A 157 15.17 11.17 16.72
CA PHE A 157 15.76 12.08 17.70
C PHE A 157 14.73 12.66 18.67
N LEU A 158 13.56 13.07 18.19
CA LEU A 158 12.49 13.53 19.07
C LEU A 158 12.06 12.44 20.05
N GLU A 159 11.97 11.19 19.60
CA GLU A 159 11.61 10.04 20.44
C GLU A 159 12.69 9.74 21.48
N MET A 160 13.97 9.80 21.10
CA MET A 160 15.12 9.63 22.01
C MET A 160 15.13 10.66 23.14
N PHE A 161 14.68 11.89 22.86
CA PHE A 161 14.55 12.96 23.86
C PHE A 161 13.15 13.03 24.51
N GLU A 162 12.32 11.99 24.34
CA GLU A 162 10.99 11.88 24.94
C GLU A 162 10.02 13.02 24.57
N LEU A 163 10.24 13.68 23.43
CA LEU A 163 9.40 14.80 22.94
C LEU A 163 8.16 14.32 22.17
N VAL A 164 8.18 13.09 21.66
CA VAL A 164 7.10 12.47 20.87
C VAL A 164 6.89 11.02 21.29
N PRO A 165 5.69 10.44 21.10
CA PRO A 165 5.43 9.05 21.44
C PRO A 165 6.19 8.06 20.53
N HIS A 166 6.44 6.87 21.05
CA HIS A 166 7.05 5.78 20.28
C HIS A 166 6.21 5.40 19.04
N ILE A 167 6.88 5.25 17.90
CA ILE A 167 6.28 4.76 16.66
C ILE A 167 6.90 3.42 16.26
N TRP A 168 6.04 2.47 15.91
CA TRP A 168 6.44 1.16 15.43
C TRP A 168 7.16 1.23 14.08
N ALA A 169 8.24 0.46 13.92
CA ALA A 169 9.08 0.46 12.71
C ALA A 169 8.33 0.10 11.41
N TRP A 170 7.18 -0.58 11.48
CA TRP A 170 6.40 -0.90 10.29
C TRP A 170 5.83 0.35 9.58
N TRP A 171 5.80 1.52 10.23
CA TRP A 171 5.45 2.81 9.62
C TRP A 171 6.40 3.27 8.50
N VAL A 172 7.61 2.72 8.44
CA VAL A 172 8.58 3.00 7.37
C VAL A 172 7.97 2.73 6.00
N LEU A 173 7.22 1.65 5.83
CA LEU A 173 6.64 1.28 4.53
C LEU A 173 5.51 2.24 4.09
N PRO A 174 4.50 2.58 4.92
CA PRO A 174 3.53 3.63 4.59
C PRO A 174 4.16 4.96 4.23
N VAL A 175 5.15 5.43 5.02
CA VAL A 175 5.84 6.71 4.76
C VAL A 175 6.55 6.66 3.42
N TRP A 176 7.25 5.57 3.13
CA TRP A 176 7.87 5.35 1.83
C TRP A 176 6.85 5.36 0.68
N ALA A 177 5.74 4.63 0.81
CA ALA A 177 4.71 4.55 -0.22
C ALA A 177 4.05 5.92 -0.50
N ILE A 178 3.80 6.72 0.55
CA ILE A 178 3.31 8.10 0.41
C ILE A 178 4.35 8.96 -0.32
N GLY A 179 5.62 8.91 0.12
CA GLY A 179 6.70 9.64 -0.53
C GLY A 179 6.85 9.29 -2.02
N LEU A 180 6.70 8.01 -2.36
CA LEU A 180 6.73 7.51 -3.73
C LEU A 180 5.58 8.08 -4.57
N GLY A 181 4.35 8.04 -4.05
CA GLY A 181 3.17 8.59 -4.72
C GLY A 181 3.28 10.10 -4.95
N LEU A 182 3.76 10.84 -3.95
CA LEU A 182 4.00 12.28 -4.06
C LEU A 182 5.09 12.61 -5.08
N ALA A 183 6.18 11.84 -5.10
CA ALA A 183 7.26 12.03 -6.07
C ALA A 183 6.78 11.77 -7.50
N GLN A 184 5.98 10.73 -7.73
CA GLN A 184 5.39 10.44 -9.05
C GLN A 184 4.41 11.53 -9.50
N LEU A 185 3.61 12.08 -8.57
CA LEU A 185 2.70 13.19 -8.87
C LEU A 185 3.49 14.44 -9.25
N TRP A 186 4.55 14.74 -8.51
CA TRP A 186 5.42 15.88 -8.76
C TRP A 186 6.10 15.80 -10.13
N GLN A 187 6.65 14.64 -10.49
CA GLN A 187 7.22 14.39 -11.82
C GLN A 187 6.17 14.60 -12.93
N LYS A 188 4.95 14.10 -12.72
CA LYS A 188 3.84 14.27 -13.67
C LYS A 188 3.47 15.74 -13.89
N VAL A 189 3.42 16.54 -12.82
CA VAL A 189 3.09 17.98 -12.91
C VAL A 189 4.20 18.78 -13.60
N ARG A 190 5.46 18.38 -13.42
CA ARG A 190 6.61 19.05 -14.04
C ARG A 190 6.85 18.71 -15.51
N GLY A 191 6.08 17.78 -16.10
CA GLY A 191 6.28 17.33 -17.48
C GLY A 191 7.60 16.60 -17.71
N SER A 192 8.24 16.14 -16.63
CA SER A 192 9.50 15.39 -16.62
C SER A 192 9.27 13.91 -16.71
#